data_AF-A0A1F6WQL7-F1
#
_entry.id   AF-A0A1F6WQL7-F1
#
_cell.length_a   1.000
_cell.length_b   1.000
_cell.length_c   1.000
_cell.angle_alpha   90.00
_cell.angle_beta   90.00
_cell.angle_gamma   90.00
#
_symmetry.space_group_name_H-M   'P 1'
#
loop_
_entity.id
_entity.type
_entity.pdbx_description
1 polymer ?
#
loop_
_entity_poly.entity_id
_entity_poly.type
_entity_poly.pdbx_seq_one_letter_code
_entity_poly.pdbx_strand_id
1 'polypeptide(L)'
;MCTVAYVVDGDDKKGPFGMPGHGGAVPKVNETIKAGESRDIEVVFDPNAHGPAGIGMIDRFVFIEDANGEKLQLEIKATVTP
;
A
#
# COMPACT_ATOMS: atom_id res chain seq x y z
N MET A 1 -3.98 -2.50 -11.57
CA MET A 1 -3.61 -1.41 -10.64
C MET A 1 -2.12 -1.54 -10.37
N CYS A 2 -1.33 -0.48 -10.53
CA CYS A 2 0.14 -0.62 -10.49
C CYS A 2 0.73 -0.71 -9.09
N THR A 3 0.00 -0.27 -8.05
CA THR A 3 0.42 -0.43 -6.66
C THR A 3 -0.79 -0.75 -5.81
N VAL A 4 -0.65 -1.78 -4.97
CA VAL A 4 -1.62 -2.16 -3.95
C VAL A 4 -0.91 -2.40 -2.63
N ALA A 5 -1.62 -2.14 -1.53
CA ALA A 5 -1.14 -2.41 -0.19
C ALA A 5 -2.05 -3.39 0.54
N TYR A 6 -1.48 -4.11 1.50
CA TYR A 6 -2.18 -5.01 2.40
C TYR A 6 -1.72 -4.77 3.84
N VAL A 7 -2.64 -4.95 4.78
CA VAL A 7 -2.30 -5.09 6.21
C VAL A 7 -2.20 -6.57 6.52
N VAL A 8 -1.09 -6.98 7.11
CA VAL A 8 -0.77 -8.38 7.40
C VAL A 8 -0.61 -8.58 8.91
N ASP A 9 -1.24 -9.65 9.41
CA ASP A 9 -1.15 -10.12 10.80
C ASP A 9 -0.96 -11.64 10.78
N GLY A 10 0.29 -12.10 10.82
CA GLY A 10 0.62 -13.51 10.60
C GLY A 10 0.19 -13.98 9.20
N ASP A 11 -0.68 -14.98 9.15
CA ASP A 11 -1.24 -15.52 7.88
C ASP A 11 -2.46 -14.72 7.37
N ASP A 12 -3.01 -13.81 8.19
CA ASP A 12 -4.17 -13.01 7.81
C ASP A 12 -3.73 -11.79 6.98
N LYS A 13 -4.33 -11.65 5.79
CA LYS A 13 -4.01 -10.58 4.83
C LYS A 13 -5.27 -9.81 4.42
N LYS A 14 -5.31 -8.52 4.75
CA LYS A 14 -6.45 -7.63 4.48
C LYS A 14 -6.11 -6.66 3.36
N GLY A 15 -6.94 -6.62 2.31
CA GLY A 15 -6.74 -5.79 1.11
C GLY A 15 -7.30 -6.47 -0.15
N PRO A 16 -6.93 -6.02 -1.36
CA PRO A 16 -5.97 -4.94 -1.65
C PRO A 16 -6.53 -3.54 -1.40
N PHE A 17 -5.70 -2.64 -0.88
CA PHE A 17 -5.96 -1.20 -0.83
C PHE A 17 -5.26 -0.52 -2.00
N GLY A 18 -6.06 0.12 -2.83
CA GLY A 18 -5.64 0.72 -4.09
C GLY A 18 -5.45 2.23 -4.05
N MET A 19 -5.08 2.78 -5.20
CA MET A 19 -4.93 4.22 -5.37
C MET A 19 -6.30 4.94 -5.41
N PRO A 20 -6.46 6.08 -4.71
CA PRO A 20 -7.63 6.93 -4.89
C PRO A 20 -7.88 7.26 -6.38
N GLY A 21 -9.13 7.20 -6.81
CA GLY A 21 -9.52 7.49 -8.20
C GLY A 21 -9.37 6.32 -9.18
N HIS A 22 -8.81 5.19 -8.77
CA HIS A 22 -8.69 3.97 -9.59
C HIS A 22 -9.68 2.88 -9.15
N GLY A 23 -10.97 3.21 -9.06
CA GLY A 23 -12.03 2.26 -8.69
C GLY A 23 -12.95 2.68 -7.54
N GLY A 24 -12.86 3.93 -7.08
CA GLY A 24 -13.73 4.49 -6.04
C GLY A 24 -12.97 4.89 -4.77
N ALA A 25 -13.71 5.05 -3.67
CA ALA A 25 -13.12 5.31 -2.35
C ALA A 25 -12.37 4.07 -1.86
N VAL A 26 -11.22 4.29 -1.22
CA VAL A 26 -10.45 3.21 -0.59
C VAL A 26 -11.19 2.78 0.69
N PRO A 27 -11.59 1.50 0.85
CA PRO A 27 -12.31 1.05 2.03
C PRO A 27 -11.42 1.13 3.28
N LYS A 28 -12.04 1.34 4.44
CA LYS A 28 -11.34 1.25 5.72
C LYS A 28 -11.02 -0.21 6.04
N VAL A 29 -9.79 -0.48 6.51
CA VAL A 29 -9.39 -1.81 6.97
C VAL A 29 -10.07 -2.21 8.29
N ASN A 30 -10.47 -1.23 9.11
CA ASN A 30 -11.04 -1.41 10.45
C ASN A 30 -10.19 -2.34 11.34
N GLU A 31 -8.86 -2.20 11.23
CA GLU A 31 -7.88 -2.92 12.04
C GLU A 31 -7.67 -2.18 13.37
N THR A 32 -7.54 -2.93 14.46
CA THR A 32 -7.16 -2.38 15.77
C THR A 32 -5.81 -2.97 16.17
N ILE A 33 -4.79 -2.11 16.24
CA ILE A 33 -3.46 -2.46 16.71
C ILE A 33 -3.39 -2.07 18.18
N LYS A 34 -3.27 -3.04 19.09
CA LYS A 34 -3.18 -2.73 20.53
C LYS A 34 -1.78 -2.22 20.89
N ALA A 35 -1.67 -1.59 22.07
CA ALA A 35 -0.37 -1.16 22.57
C ALA A 35 0.61 -2.35 22.69
N GLY A 36 1.78 -2.22 22.07
CA GLY A 36 2.79 -3.27 22.01
C GLY A 36 2.61 -4.27 20.87
N GLU A 37 1.53 -4.20 20.09
CA GLU A 37 1.37 -4.97 18.86
C GLU A 37 2.00 -4.24 17.66
N SER A 38 2.24 -4.99 16.59
CA SER A 38 2.67 -4.47 15.29
C SER A 38 1.88 -5.14 14.18
N ARG A 39 1.87 -4.51 13.00
CA ARG A 39 1.32 -5.07 11.77
C ARG A 39 2.32 -4.84 10.66
N ASP A 40 2.40 -5.82 9.76
CA ASP A 40 3.20 -5.68 8.55
C ASP A 40 2.36 -5.03 7.46
N ILE A 41 3.00 -4.15 6.69
CA ILE A 41 2.38 -3.50 5.54
C ILE A 41 3.07 -4.05 4.30
N GLU A 42 2.38 -4.95 3.60
CA GLU A 42 2.88 -5.50 2.35
C GLU A 42 2.47 -4.59 1.20
N VAL A 43 3.45 -4.12 0.42
CA VAL A 43 3.21 -3.25 -0.73
C VAL A 43 3.69 -3.95 -1.99
N VAL A 44 2.76 -4.14 -2.93
CA VAL A 44 3.03 -4.79 -4.21
C VAL A 44 2.97 -3.74 -5.30
N PHE A 45 4.12 -3.47 -5.92
CA PHE A 45 4.23 -2.71 -7.16
C PHE A 45 4.33 -3.69 -8.34
N ASP A 46 3.39 -3.60 -9.28
CA ASP A 46 3.41 -4.38 -10.53
C ASP A 46 3.85 -3.49 -11.70
N PRO A 47 5.11 -3.57 -12.15
CA PRO A 47 5.60 -2.80 -13.29
C PRO A 47 4.86 -3.16 -14.60
N ASN A 48 4.37 -4.39 -14.73
CA ASN A 48 3.70 -4.83 -15.96
C ASN A 48 2.35 -4.11 -16.17
N ALA A 49 1.76 -3.53 -15.12
CA ALA A 49 0.58 -2.69 -15.23
C ALA A 49 0.79 -1.44 -16.12
N HIS A 50 2.05 -1.07 -16.38
CA HIS A 50 2.44 0.04 -17.26
C HIS A 50 3.15 -0.44 -18.54
N GLY A 51 3.29 -1.75 -18.75
CA GLY A 51 4.06 -2.30 -19.86
C GLY A 51 5.50 -1.77 -19.89
N PRO A 52 6.04 -1.38 -21.07
CA PRO A 52 7.40 -0.82 -21.16
C PRO A 52 7.64 0.45 -20.34
N ALA A 53 6.59 1.18 -19.95
CA ALA A 53 6.70 2.35 -19.09
C ALA A 53 6.83 2.01 -17.59
N GLY A 54 6.81 0.72 -17.24
CA GLY A 54 6.96 0.22 -15.86
C GLY A 54 8.39 0.16 -15.34
N ILE A 55 9.40 0.45 -16.18
CA ILE A 55 10.83 0.45 -15.81
C ILE A 55 11.31 1.87 -15.46
N GLY A 56 12.42 1.95 -14.71
CA GLY A 56 13.01 3.21 -14.26
C GLY A 56 12.72 3.52 -12.80
N MET A 57 12.98 4.77 -12.39
CA MET A 57 12.76 5.20 -11.00
C MET A 57 11.27 5.21 -10.68
N ILE A 58 10.90 4.54 -9.59
CA ILE A 58 9.58 4.62 -8.97
C ILE A 58 9.68 5.35 -7.64
N ASP A 59 8.62 6.08 -7.33
CA ASP A 59 8.40 6.74 -6.05
C ASP A 59 6.95 6.48 -5.64
N ARG A 60 6.74 5.65 -4.62
CA ARG A 60 5.41 5.18 -4.20
C ARG A 60 5.17 5.56 -2.76
N PHE A 61 3.96 6.03 -2.49
CA PHE A 61 3.52 6.42 -1.16
C PHE A 61 2.37 5.53 -0.71
N VAL A 62 2.49 5.01 0.51
CA VAL A 62 1.40 4.33 1.22
C VAL A 62 1.03 5.18 2.42
N PHE A 63 -0.27 5.48 2.54
CA PHE A 63 -0.81 6.27 3.63
C PHE A 63 -1.65 5.36 4.53
N ILE A 64 -1.36 5.41 5.83
CA ILE A 64 -2.16 4.78 6.87
C ILE A 64 -2.81 5.90 7.64
N GLU A 65 -4.14 5.89 7.69
CA GLU A 65 -4.93 6.89 8.40
C GLU A 65 -5.60 6.25 9.61
N ASP A 66 -5.44 6.88 10.78
CA ASP A 66 -6.08 6.42 12.01
C ASP A 66 -7.54 6.95 12.13
N ALA A 67 -8.22 6.61 13.22
CA ALA A 67 -9.60 7.06 13.44
C ALA A 67 -9.74 8.58 13.67
N ASN A 68 -8.66 9.27 14.04
CA ASN A 68 -8.61 10.72 14.25
C ASN A 68 -8.22 11.49 12.97
N GLY A 69 -7.88 10.77 11.89
CA GLY A 69 -7.42 11.35 10.63
C GLY A 69 -5.93 11.63 10.58
N GLU A 70 -5.15 11.16 11.57
CA GLU A 70 -3.70 11.25 11.56
C GLU A 70 -3.11 10.30 10.51
N LYS A 71 -2.10 10.78 9.78
CA LYS A 71 -1.51 10.05 8.66
C LYS A 71 -0.08 9.66 8.93
N LEU A 72 0.19 8.36 8.85
CA LEU A 72 1.54 7.83 8.66
C LEU A 72 1.78 7.62 7.16
N GLN A 73 2.90 8.13 6.66
CA GLN A 73 3.33 7.97 5.28
C GLN A 73 4.54 7.04 5.22
N LEU A 74 4.45 6.02 4.39
CA LEU A 74 5.57 5.15 4.01
C LEU A 74 5.94 5.44 2.56
N GLU A 75 7.23 5.66 2.30
CA GLU A 75 7.76 5.96 0.96
C GLU A 75 8.61 4.78 0.47
N ILE A 76 8.41 4.38 -0.78
CA ILE A 76 9.15 3.33 -1.46
C ILE A 76 9.78 3.94 -2.72
N LYS A 77 11.10 4.06 -2.71
CA LYS A 77 11.90 4.48 -3.86
C LYS A 77 12.75 3.32 -4.35
N ALA A 78 12.65 3.03 -5.64
CA ALA A 78 13.42 1.98 -6.27
C ALA A 78 13.66 2.28 -7.75
N THR A 79 14.73 1.74 -8.33
CA THR A 79 14.91 1.71 -9.78
C THR A 79 14.52 0.33 -10.29
N VAL A 80 13.47 0.27 -11.08
CA VAL A 80 12.97 -0.95 -11.71
C VAL A 80 13.79 -1.21 -12.97
N THR A 81 14.42 -2.38 -13.05
CA THR A 81 15.18 -2.83 -14.22
C THR A 81 14.45 -3.97 -14.92
N PRO A 82 14.71 -4.20 -16.22
CA PRO A 82 14.25 -5.39 -16.93
C PRO A 82 14.73 -6.70 -16.29
#